data_AF-A0A0U5BB39-F1
#
_entry.id   AF-A0A0U5BB39-F1
#
_cell.length_a   1.000
_cell.length_b   1.000
_cell.length_c   1.000
_cell.angle_alpha   90.00
_cell.angle_beta   90.00
_cell.angle_gamma   90.00
#
_symmetry.space_group_name_H-M   'P 1'
#
loop_
_entity.id
_entity.type
_entity.pdbx_description
1 polymer ?
#
loop_
_entity_poly.entity_id
_entity_poly.type
_entity_poly.pdbx_seq_one_letter_code
_entity_poly.pdbx_strand_id
1 'polypeptide(L)' 'MIEVTLQSACSSSLYFDAVPRGLAAFSVQEGRLIGQMSPDQFSDFLRDNNLITYRDSLKSYESGEKLGEFAPL' A
#
# COMPACT_ATOMS: atom_id res chain seq x y z
N MET A 1 -1.03 -7.66 9.52
CA MET A 1 -0.48 -7.78 8.15
C MET A 1 -1.33 -6.90 7.27
N ILE A 2 -0.72 -6.17 6.33
CA ILE A 2 -1.37 -5.28 5.37
C ILE A 2 -1.04 -5.82 3.99
N GLU A 3 -2.06 -6.00 3.15
CA GLU A 3 -1.86 -6.30 1.74
C GLU A 3 -1.69 -5.00 0.96
N VAL A 4 -0.65 -4.95 0.14
CA VAL A 4 -0.33 -3.79 -0.69
C VAL A 4 -0.43 -4.22 -2.14
N THR A 5 -1.36 -3.58 -2.85
CA THR A 5 -1.54 -3.75 -4.29
C THR A 5 -1.07 -2.49 -5.01
N LEU A 6 -0.10 -2.64 -5.90
CA LEU A 6 0.46 -1.56 -6.71
C LEU A 6 0.29 -1.89 -8.19
N GLN A 7 0.30 -0.88 -9.05
CA GLN A 7 0.46 -1.14 -10.49
C GLN A 7 1.88 -1.63 -10.76
N SER A 8 2.07 -2.59 -11.67
CA SER A 8 3.42 -3.11 -11.98
C SER A 8 4.37 -2.03 -12.49
N ALA A 9 3.84 -0.98 -13.13
CA ALA A 9 4.61 0.19 -13.56
C ALA A 9 5.27 0.95 -12.40
N CYS A 10 4.76 0.81 -11.17
CA CYS A 10 5.35 1.43 -9.99
C CYS A 10 6.66 0.75 -9.54
N SER A 11 6.99 -0.45 -10.03
CA SER A 11 8.23 -1.17 -9.66
C SER A 11 9.51 -0.38 -9.91
N SER A 12 9.53 0.48 -10.93
CA SER A 12 10.69 1.31 -11.28
C SER A 12 10.71 2.66 -10.56
N SER A 13 9.62 3.03 -9.89
CA SER A 13 9.38 4.39 -9.38
C SER A 13 9.27 4.45 -7.87
N LEU A 14 9.20 3.30 -7.21
CA LEU A 14 9.10 3.18 -5.76
C LEU A 14 10.33 2.47 -5.19
N TYR A 15 10.69 2.86 -3.98
CA TYR A 15 11.72 2.22 -3.16
C TYR A 15 11.09 1.11 -2.33
N PHE A 16 11.66 -0.10 -2.38
CA PHE A 16 11.14 -1.28 -1.70
C PHE A 16 12.04 -1.75 -0.55
N ASP A 17 13.06 -0.97 -0.18
CA ASP A 17 14.09 -1.37 0.78
C ASP A 17 13.54 -1.62 2.19
N ALA A 18 12.47 -0.92 2.58
CA ALA A 18 11.71 -1.18 3.81
C ALA A 18 10.98 -2.53 3.83
N VAL A 19 10.82 -3.20 2.68
CA VAL A 19 10.16 -4.51 2.58
C VAL A 19 11.22 -5.62 2.57
N PRO A 20 11.15 -6.63 3.45
CA PRO A 20 12.09 -7.75 3.40
C PRO A 20 12.01 -8.47 2.05
N ARG A 21 13.17 -8.70 1.41
CA ARG A 21 13.30 -9.21 0.02
C ARG A 21 12.90 -8.19 -1.07
N GLY A 22 12.61 -6.95 -0.69
CA GLY A 22 12.33 -5.84 -1.59
C GLY A 22 11.18 -6.13 -2.55
N LEU A 23 11.35 -5.74 -3.81
CA LEU A 23 10.38 -6.02 -4.88
C LEU A 23 10.09 -7.54 -5.04
N ALA A 24 11.05 -8.41 -4.72
CA ALA A 24 10.86 -9.87 -4.83
C ALA A 24 9.89 -10.43 -3.76
N ALA A 25 9.45 -9.62 -2.80
CA ALA A 25 8.36 -9.97 -1.89
C ALA A 25 6.97 -9.84 -2.54
N PHE A 26 6.89 -9.24 -3.72
CA PHE A 26 5.63 -9.01 -4.44
C PHE A 26 5.46 -10.03 -5.55
N SER A 27 4.25 -10.57 -5.65
CA SER A 27 3.82 -11.40 -6.78
C SER A 27 3.21 -10.52 -7.87
N VAL A 28 3.51 -10.82 -9.13
CA VAL A 28 2.88 -10.15 -10.26
C VAL A 28 1.59 -10.89 -10.64
N GLN A 29 0.46 -10.21 -10.60
CA GLN A 29 -0.84 -10.74 -11.04
C GLN A 29 -1.56 -9.68 -11.87
N GLU A 30 -1.91 -10.00 -13.12
CA GLU A 30 -2.72 -9.14 -14.01
C GLU A 30 -2.22 -7.68 -14.11
N GLY A 31 -0.89 -7.47 -14.18
CA GLY A 31 -0.31 -6.12 -14.26
C GLY A 31 -0.29 -5.35 -12.93
N ARG A 32 -0.49 -6.05 -11.81
CA ARG A 32 -0.36 -5.55 -10.45
C ARG A 32 0.74 -6.28 -9.70
N LEU A 33 1.36 -5.59 -8.75
CA LEU A 33 2.25 -6.14 -7.75
C LEU A 33 1.48 -6.28 -6.45
N ILE A 34 1.41 -7.50 -5.93
CA ILE A 34 0.67 -7.82 -4.71
C ILE A 34 1.66 -8.40 -3.71
N GLY A 35 1.79 -7.74 -2.57
CA GLY A 35 2.70 -8.14 -1.49
C GLY A 35 2.03 -7.97 -0.14
N GLN A 36 2.53 -8.68 0.86
CA GLN A 36 2.09 -8.55 2.23
C GLN A 36 3.23 -8.05 3.10
N MET A 37 2.91 -7.14 4.01
CA MET A 37 3.89 -6.58 4.93
C MET A 37 3.30 -6.30 6.31
N SER A 38 4.14 -6.17 7.33
CA SER A 38 3.71 -5.76 8.67
C SER A 38 3.31 -4.27 8.68
N PRO A 39 2.54 -3.81 9.69
CA PRO A 39 2.20 -2.39 9.82
C PRO A 39 3.42 -1.46 9.91
N ASP A 40 4.50 -1.94 10.52
CA ASP A 40 5.76 -1.19 10.64
C ASP A 40 6.45 -1.08 9.27
N GLN A 41 6.58 -2.21 8.54
CA GLN A 41 7.10 -2.24 7.17
C GLN A 41 6.28 -1.36 6.22
N PHE A 42 4.96 -1.34 6.38
CA PHE A 42 4.10 -0.45 5.61
C PHE A 42 4.35 1.02 5.93
N SER A 43 4.53 1.37 7.20
CA SER A 43 4.83 2.75 7.59
C SER A 43 6.20 3.20 7.07
N ASP A 44 7.20 2.31 7.11
CA ASP A 44 8.54 2.58 6.59
C ASP A 44 8.52 2.66 5.06
N PHE A 45 7.79 1.76 4.38
CA PHE A 45 7.57 1.84 2.93
C PHE A 45 6.92 3.16 2.50
N LEU A 46 5.89 3.61 3.21
CA LEU A 46 5.28 4.92 2.95
C LEU A 46 6.27 6.06 3.20
N ARG A 47 7.11 5.96 4.24
CA ARG A 47 8.11 6.99 4.54
C ARG A 47 9.17 7.07 3.44
N ASP A 48 9.73 5.95 3.05
CA ASP A 48 10.80 5.86 2.02
C ASP A 48 10.34 6.38 0.66
N ASN A 49 9.04 6.26 0.37
CA ASN A 49 8.43 6.75 -0.86
C ASN A 49 7.80 8.15 -0.73
N ASN A 50 7.98 8.84 0.40
CA ASN A 50 7.33 10.13 0.70
C ASN A 50 5.80 10.10 0.56
N LEU A 51 5.17 8.96 0.86
CA LEU A 51 3.73 8.72 0.79
C LEU A 51 3.03 8.83 2.16
N ILE A 52 3.75 9.23 3.21
CA ILE A 52 3.20 9.26 4.57
C ILE A 52 2.02 10.22 4.74
N THR A 53 1.95 11.27 3.91
CA THR A 53 0.81 12.20 3.82
C THR A 53 -0.47 11.52 3.32
N TYR A 54 -0.34 10.42 2.58
CA TYR A 54 -1.45 9.64 2.06
C TYR A 54 -1.81 8.46 2.96
N ARG A 55 -1.10 8.27 4.10
CA ARG A 55 -1.36 7.18 5.05
C ARG A 55 -2.82 7.13 5.48
N ASP A 56 -3.42 8.29 5.73
CA ASP A 56 -4.84 8.42 6.13
C ASP A 56 -5.80 8.53 4.93
N SER A 57 -5.28 8.85 3.73
CA SER A 57 -6.04 8.94 2.47
C SER A 57 -6.18 7.59 1.75
N LEU A 58 -5.41 6.58 2.14
CA LEU A 58 -5.41 5.23 1.56
C LEU A 58 -6.52 4.31 2.12
N LYS A 59 -7.58 4.87 2.71
CA LYS A 59 -8.76 4.15 3.23
C LYS A 59 -9.92 4.01 2.22
N SER A 60 -9.67 4.13 0.91
CA SER A 60 -10.74 4.12 -0.11
C SER A 60 -10.60 3.06 -1.21
N TYR A 61 -9.65 2.12 -1.11
CA TYR A 61 -9.41 1.14 -2.19
C TYR A 61 -9.73 -0.33 -1.86
N GLU A 62 -10.32 -0.65 -0.70
CA GLU A 62 -10.56 -2.06 -0.30
C GLU A 62 -11.93 -2.68 -0.64
N SER A 63 -12.85 -2.02 -1.34
CA SER A 63 -14.07 -2.74 -1.79
C SER A 63 -14.90 -2.12 -2.91
N GLY A 64 -14.68 -0.86 -3.29
CA GLY A 64 -15.61 -0.17 -4.19
C GLY A 64 -17.01 0.04 -3.58
N GLU A 65 -17.18 -0.18 -2.27
CA GLU A 65 -18.42 0.04 -1.53
C GLU A 65 -18.28 1.22 -0.56
N LYS A 66 -19.31 2.07 -0.48
CA LYS A 66 -19.34 3.34 0.27
C LYS A 66 -19.94 3.09 1.67
N LEU A 67 -19.31 3.49 2.79
CA LEU A 67 -19.81 3.14 4.14
C LEU A 67 -19.76 4.25 5.23
N GLY A 68 -19.88 5.53 4.89
CA GLY A 68 -19.90 6.58 5.92
C GLY A 68 -21.09 7.54 5.85
N GLU A 69 -21.95 7.54 6.87
CA GLU A 69 -22.82 8.66 7.24
C GLU A 69 -22.47 9.13 8.66
N PHE A 70 -22.60 10.44 8.92
CA PHE A 70 -22.25 11.07 10.20
C PHE A 70 -23.45 11.80 10.78
N ALA A 71 -23.71 11.61 12.08
CA ALA A 71 -24.59 12.46 12.88
C ALA A 71 -23.89 12.87 14.19
N PRO A 72 -23.98 14.15 14.60
CA PRO A 72 -23.48 14.61 15.90
C PRO A 72 -24.43 14.18 17.04
N LEU A 73 -23.87 13.90 18.23
CA LEU A 73 -24.62 13.76 19.48
C LEU A 73 -25.28 15.10 19.86
#